data_AF-A0A1C0YIX5-F1
#
_entry.id   AF-A0A1C0YIX5-F1
#
_cell.length_a   1.000
_cell.length_b   1.000
_cell.length_c   1.000
_cell.angle_alpha   90.00
_cell.angle_beta   90.00
_cell.angle_gamma   90.00
#
_symmetry.space_group_name_H-M   'P 1'
#
loop_
_entity.id
_entity.type
_entity.pdbx_description
1 polymer ?
#
loop_
_entity_poly.entity_id
_entity_poly.type
_entity_poly.pdbx_seq_one_letter_code
_entity_poly.pdbx_strand_id
1 'polypeptide(L)'
;MQLSNQDDMMKRTLYYWSRLFAKQLEKGKGYRTLLPTITINICNFTVFHDLAHYHTTYHLYEDAELKRLRPIDDVLEVHFIEMNKFLKAWHDKKLQPLDDILARWLLLLGMVDARKEKVYTEIYEELEELAMKDENLIDAFGTWEELSQTPETRFAYEMRLKAIIDDEARLSDAKESSLEKGIEMGKEEGIEIGRELGKEEGRHEERLQLAKNFLALHVDLETIQQATGLSIDELEQLKRHM
;
A
#
# COMPACT_ATOMS: atom_id res chain seq x y z
N MET A 1 -13.12 7.64 -25.65
CA MET A 1 -12.01 7.11 -26.46
C MET A 1 -12.39 7.14 -27.93
N GLN A 2 -11.53 7.68 -28.81
CA GLN A 2 -11.78 7.72 -30.25
C GLN A 2 -11.08 6.57 -30.95
N LEU A 3 -11.83 5.88 -31.82
CA LEU A 3 -11.47 4.58 -32.37
C LEU A 3 -11.00 4.65 -33.83
N SER A 4 -11.19 5.78 -34.52
CA SER A 4 -10.75 5.99 -35.90
C SER A 4 -10.27 7.42 -36.13
N ASN A 5 -9.20 7.57 -36.92
CA ASN A 5 -8.75 8.87 -37.40
C ASN A 5 -9.64 9.27 -38.59
N GLN A 6 -10.34 10.40 -38.49
CA GLN A 6 -11.15 10.94 -39.60
C GLN A 6 -10.53 12.22 -40.17
N ASP A 7 -9.21 12.38 -40.07
CA ASP A 7 -8.38 13.49 -40.59
C ASP A 7 -8.73 14.92 -40.10
N ASP A 8 -9.86 15.12 -39.44
CA ASP A 8 -10.32 16.40 -38.89
C ASP A 8 -10.24 16.46 -37.35
N MET A 9 -9.35 15.68 -36.74
CA MET A 9 -9.29 15.51 -35.29
C MET A 9 -9.13 16.83 -34.53
N MET A 10 -8.25 17.70 -35.04
CA MET A 10 -8.00 19.02 -34.46
C MET A 10 -9.23 19.90 -34.52
N LYS A 11 -9.88 19.98 -35.69
CA LYS A 11 -11.09 20.78 -35.89
C LYS A 11 -12.23 20.30 -35.00
N ARG A 12 -12.40 18.98 -34.86
CA ARG A 12 -13.41 18.39 -33.96
C ARG A 12 -13.13 18.74 -32.51
N THR A 13 -11.87 18.62 -32.08
CA THR A 13 -11.45 18.96 -30.72
C THR A 13 -11.78 20.42 -30.40
N LEU A 14 -11.37 21.34 -31.27
CA LEU A 14 -11.64 22.78 -31.12
C LEU A 14 -13.14 23.11 -31.18
N TYR A 15 -13.89 22.43 -32.05
CA TYR A 15 -15.34 22.57 -32.11
C TYR A 15 -16.02 22.17 -30.79
N TYR A 16 -15.69 21.01 -30.23
CA TYR A 16 -16.26 20.57 -28.96
C TYR A 16 -15.82 21.44 -27.78
N TRP A 17 -14.54 21.81 -27.73
CA TRP A 17 -14.02 22.76 -26.75
C TRP A 17 -14.82 24.08 -26.79
N SER A 18 -14.99 24.67 -27.97
CA SER A 18 -15.67 25.96 -28.13
C SER A 18 -17.13 25.91 -27.66
N ARG A 19 -17.81 24.78 -27.90
CA ARG A 19 -19.19 24.55 -27.43
C ARG A 19 -19.25 24.40 -25.92
N LEU A 20 -18.31 23.68 -25.31
CA LEU A 20 -18.23 23.54 -23.85
C LEU A 20 -17.97 24.89 -23.20
N PHE A 21 -17.00 25.64 -23.70
CA PHE A 21 -16.66 26.97 -23.20
C PHE A 21 -17.84 27.95 -23.33
N ALA A 22 -18.47 28.01 -24.50
CA ALA A 22 -19.63 28.88 -24.73
C ALA A 22 -20.84 28.50 -23.85
N LYS A 23 -21.06 27.21 -23.58
CA LYS A 23 -22.18 26.73 -22.75
C LYS A 23 -22.08 27.19 -21.29
N GLN A 24 -20.90 27.56 -20.81
CA GLN A 24 -20.74 28.09 -19.45
C GLN A 24 -21.40 29.45 -19.25
N LEU A 25 -21.62 30.22 -20.32
CA LEU A 25 -22.16 31.57 -20.21
C LEU A 25 -23.68 31.55 -20.08
N GLU A 26 -24.16 31.81 -18.86
CA GLU A 26 -25.59 31.99 -18.60
C GLU A 26 -26.08 33.40 -18.96
N LYS A 27 -27.34 33.50 -19.39
CA LYS A 27 -27.96 34.77 -19.76
C LYS A 27 -27.93 35.76 -18.58
N GLY A 28 -27.34 36.94 -18.80
CA GLY A 28 -27.25 38.00 -17.80
C GLY A 28 -26.03 37.91 -16.87
N LYS A 29 -25.15 36.92 -17.03
CA LYS A 29 -23.84 36.85 -16.36
C LYS A 29 -22.76 37.48 -17.24
N GLY A 30 -21.70 37.99 -16.60
CA GLY A 30 -20.55 38.59 -17.30
C GLY A 30 -19.44 37.57 -17.58
N TYR A 31 -18.61 37.80 -18.62
CA TYR A 31 -17.55 36.88 -19.05
C TYR A 31 -16.50 36.50 -17.99
N ARG A 32 -16.40 37.26 -16.88
CA ARG A 32 -15.51 36.93 -15.75
C ARG A 32 -15.86 35.63 -15.04
N THR A 33 -17.05 35.08 -15.26
CA THR A 33 -17.48 33.80 -14.68
C THR A 33 -17.06 32.59 -15.52
N LEU A 34 -16.48 32.80 -16.70
CA LEU A 34 -16.00 31.72 -17.55
C LEU A 34 -14.79 31.06 -16.90
N LEU A 35 -14.84 29.73 -16.80
CA LEU A 35 -13.79 28.90 -16.25
C LEU A 35 -12.91 28.32 -17.37
N PRO A 36 -11.62 28.07 -17.09
CA PRO A 36 -10.74 27.28 -17.93
C PRO A 36 -11.41 26.00 -18.44
N THR A 37 -11.25 25.70 -19.73
CA THR A 37 -11.80 24.48 -20.33
C THR A 37 -10.68 23.60 -20.85
N ILE A 38 -10.56 22.43 -20.24
CA ILE A 38 -9.58 21.40 -20.58
C ILE A 38 -10.26 20.34 -21.45
N THR A 39 -9.66 20.01 -22.60
CA THR A 39 -10.13 18.93 -23.47
C THR A 39 -9.11 17.81 -23.51
N ILE A 40 -9.50 16.61 -23.10
CA ILE A 40 -8.63 15.43 -23.08
C ILE A 40 -9.07 14.47 -24.18
N ASN A 41 -8.24 14.31 -25.21
CA ASN A 41 -8.47 13.37 -26.30
C ASN A 41 -7.67 12.10 -26.06
N ILE A 42 -8.37 10.98 -25.87
CA ILE A 42 -7.75 9.65 -25.74
C ILE A 42 -7.96 8.90 -27.05
N CYS A 43 -6.87 8.66 -27.77
CA CYS A 43 -6.83 8.12 -29.13
C CYS A 43 -6.13 6.76 -29.16
N ASN A 44 -6.72 5.76 -29.82
CA ASN A 44 -6.09 4.44 -30.02
C ASN A 44 -5.36 4.32 -31.38
N PHE A 45 -4.72 5.42 -31.79
CA PHE A 45 -3.93 5.55 -33.02
C PHE A 45 -2.98 6.74 -32.89
N THR A 46 -1.94 6.76 -33.73
CA THR A 46 -1.02 7.89 -33.80
C THR A 46 -1.66 9.07 -34.52
N VAL A 47 -1.73 10.21 -33.85
CA VAL A 47 -2.09 11.53 -34.41
C VAL A 47 -0.82 12.28 -34.83
N PHE A 48 0.22 12.24 -33.99
CA PHE A 48 1.47 12.99 -34.21
C PHE A 48 2.61 12.03 -34.53
N HIS A 49 2.95 11.89 -35.80
CA HIS A 49 3.99 10.94 -36.23
C HIS A 49 5.42 11.43 -35.93
N ASP A 50 5.58 12.73 -35.77
CA ASP A 50 6.81 13.45 -35.48
C ASP A 50 7.14 13.51 -33.97
N LEU A 51 6.15 13.29 -33.11
CA LEU A 51 6.33 13.32 -31.65
C LEU A 51 6.49 11.91 -31.08
N ALA A 52 7.52 11.70 -30.25
CA ALA A 52 7.77 10.40 -29.62
C ALA A 52 6.90 10.14 -28.39
N HIS A 53 6.45 11.20 -27.70
CA HIS A 53 5.70 11.11 -26.45
C HIS A 53 4.27 10.63 -26.69
N TYR A 54 3.70 9.92 -25.70
CA TYR A 54 2.30 9.46 -25.75
C TYR A 54 1.31 10.53 -25.27
N HIS A 55 1.77 11.50 -24.47
CA HIS A 55 0.95 12.60 -23.94
C HIS A 55 1.50 13.92 -24.46
N THR A 56 0.66 14.68 -25.15
CA THR A 56 0.99 16.00 -25.68
C THR A 56 -0.04 17.01 -25.20
N THR A 57 0.41 18.20 -24.80
CA THR A 57 -0.46 19.26 -24.27
C THR A 57 -0.24 20.57 -25.06
N TYR A 58 -1.34 21.20 -25.45
CA TYR A 58 -1.37 22.45 -26.21
C TYR A 58 -2.08 23.54 -25.43
N HIS A 59 -1.53 24.76 -25.50
CA HIS A 59 -2.08 25.96 -24.87
C HIS A 59 -2.01 27.13 -25.85
N LEU A 60 -2.56 28.29 -25.48
CA LEU A 60 -2.50 29.51 -26.30
C LEU A 60 -1.26 30.35 -25.95
N TYR A 61 -0.46 30.66 -26.96
CA TYR A 61 0.79 31.40 -26.82
C TYR A 61 0.85 32.60 -27.75
N GLU A 62 1.61 33.62 -27.36
CA GLU A 62 2.11 34.65 -28.28
C GLU A 62 3.30 34.07 -29.08
N ASP A 63 3.36 34.36 -30.39
CA ASP A 63 4.23 33.64 -31.32
C ASP A 63 5.74 33.95 -31.16
N ALA A 64 6.10 35.18 -30.79
CA ALA A 64 7.50 35.60 -30.74
C ALA A 64 8.21 35.17 -29.45
N GLU A 65 7.55 35.31 -28.31
CA GLU A 65 8.12 35.04 -26.99
C GLU A 65 7.59 33.75 -26.36
N LEU A 66 6.62 33.07 -27.00
CA LEU A 66 5.96 31.86 -26.49
C LEU A 66 5.42 32.06 -25.07
N LYS A 67 4.91 33.26 -24.78
CA LYS A 67 4.25 33.57 -23.51
C LYS A 67 2.81 33.11 -23.56
N ARG A 68 2.36 32.40 -22.52
CA ARG A 68 0.97 31.98 -22.39
C ARG A 68 0.05 33.19 -22.35
N LEU A 69 -1.05 33.14 -23.10
CA LEU A 69 -2.06 34.20 -23.12
C LEU A 69 -2.66 34.44 -21.72
N ARG A 70 -2.86 33.36 -20.95
CA ARG A 70 -3.37 33.38 -19.57
C ARG A 70 -2.56 32.41 -18.69
N PRO A 71 -1.41 32.85 -18.14
CA PRO A 71 -0.50 31.96 -17.42
C PRO A 71 -1.05 31.35 -16.13
N ILE A 72 -2.08 31.96 -15.53
CA ILE A 72 -2.64 31.55 -14.23
C ILE A 72 -3.77 30.54 -14.42
N ASP A 73 -4.53 30.66 -15.50
CA ASP A 73 -5.80 29.96 -15.71
C ASP A 73 -6.07 29.79 -17.22
N ASP A 74 -5.19 29.03 -17.87
CA ASP A 74 -5.23 28.77 -19.32
C ASP A 74 -6.66 28.48 -19.79
N VAL A 75 -7.21 29.39 -20.59
CA VAL A 75 -8.62 29.33 -21.00
C VAL A 75 -8.89 28.11 -21.90
N LEU A 76 -7.88 27.73 -22.69
CA LEU A 76 -7.88 26.60 -23.59
C LEU A 76 -6.65 25.74 -23.31
N GLU A 77 -6.89 24.53 -22.82
CA GLU A 77 -5.88 23.48 -22.69
C GLU A 77 -6.38 22.23 -23.41
N VAL A 78 -5.54 21.67 -24.28
CA VAL A 78 -5.87 20.50 -25.09
C VAL A 78 -4.82 19.43 -24.89
N HIS A 79 -5.23 18.27 -24.39
CA HIS A 79 -4.40 17.10 -24.28
C HIS A 79 -4.74 16.09 -25.38
N PHE A 80 -3.69 15.44 -25.87
CA PHE A 80 -3.76 14.23 -26.67
C PHE A 80 -3.00 13.12 -25.96
N ILE A 81 -3.68 12.00 -25.76
CA ILE A 81 -3.14 10.78 -25.19
C ILE A 81 -3.25 9.68 -26.25
N GLU A 82 -2.13 9.30 -26.82
CA GLU A 82 -2.00 8.29 -27.88
C GLU A 82 -1.73 6.91 -27.25
N MET A 83 -2.80 6.14 -27.03
CA MET A 83 -2.77 4.85 -26.32
C MET A 83 -1.82 3.83 -26.95
N ASN A 84 -1.66 3.84 -28.26
CA ASN A 84 -0.73 2.95 -28.96
C ASN A 84 0.74 3.24 -28.60
N LYS A 85 1.10 4.53 -28.41
CA LYS A 85 2.44 4.91 -27.94
C LYS A 85 2.60 4.60 -26.45
N PHE A 86 1.56 4.87 -25.66
CA PHE A 86 1.53 4.58 -24.24
C PHE A 86 1.74 3.09 -23.96
N LEU A 87 0.91 2.22 -24.56
CA LEU A 87 1.00 0.77 -24.38
C LEU A 87 2.36 0.23 -24.85
N LYS A 88 2.93 0.78 -25.93
CA LYS A 88 4.29 0.43 -26.36
C LYS A 88 5.33 0.81 -25.30
N ALA A 89 5.24 2.02 -24.74
CA ALA A 89 6.16 2.47 -23.69
C ALA A 89 6.04 1.65 -22.40
N TRP A 90 4.82 1.28 -22.03
CA TRP A 90 4.55 0.34 -20.94
C TRP A 90 5.21 -1.02 -21.19
N HIS A 91 4.97 -1.62 -22.36
CA HIS A 91 5.51 -2.93 -22.71
C HIS A 91 7.04 -2.94 -22.80
N ASP A 92 7.64 -1.83 -23.21
CA ASP A 92 9.09 -1.59 -23.21
C ASP A 92 9.66 -1.33 -21.80
N LYS A 93 8.84 -1.39 -20.74
CA LYS A 93 9.20 -1.08 -19.33
C LYS A 93 9.78 0.32 -19.14
N LYS A 94 9.31 1.29 -19.93
CA LYS A 94 9.73 2.71 -19.84
C LYS A 94 8.82 3.55 -18.94
N LEU A 95 7.76 2.96 -18.41
CA LEU A 95 6.80 3.61 -17.52
C LEU A 95 6.91 3.01 -16.12
N GLN A 96 6.55 3.79 -15.11
CA GLN A 96 6.46 3.36 -13.71
C GLN A 96 5.04 3.65 -13.20
N PRO A 97 4.06 2.76 -13.46
CA PRO A 97 2.66 2.99 -13.10
C PRO A 97 2.41 3.08 -11.58
N LEU A 98 3.31 2.49 -10.78
CA LEU A 98 3.33 2.67 -9.32
C LEU A 98 3.40 4.14 -8.92
N ASP A 99 4.26 4.92 -9.55
CA ASP A 99 4.53 6.31 -9.15
C ASP A 99 3.76 7.34 -10.00
N ASP A 100 3.21 6.91 -11.14
CA ASP A 100 2.47 7.75 -12.07
C ASP A 100 0.97 7.42 -12.08
N ILE A 101 0.18 8.29 -11.43
CA ILE A 101 -1.28 8.20 -11.35
C ILE A 101 -1.91 8.18 -12.75
N LEU A 102 -1.43 9.03 -13.67
CA LEU A 102 -1.97 9.08 -15.03
C LEU A 102 -1.71 7.75 -15.74
N ALA A 103 -0.49 7.20 -15.64
CA ALA A 103 -0.18 5.91 -16.21
C ALA A 103 -1.07 4.79 -15.64
N ARG A 104 -1.33 4.81 -14.33
CA ARG A 104 -2.24 3.86 -13.67
C ARG A 104 -3.65 3.89 -14.27
N TRP A 105 -4.24 5.07 -14.40
CA TRP A 105 -5.56 5.23 -15.00
C TRP A 105 -5.59 4.89 -16.50
N LEU A 106 -4.51 5.20 -17.23
CA LEU A 106 -4.40 4.84 -18.65
C LEU A 106 -4.24 3.34 -18.86
N LEU A 107 -3.60 2.60 -17.95
CA LEU A 107 -3.55 1.15 -17.97
C LEU A 107 -4.95 0.56 -17.78
N LEU A 108 -5.71 1.05 -16.79
CA LEU A 108 -7.10 0.63 -16.59
C LEU A 108 -7.94 0.81 -17.87
N LEU A 109 -7.84 1.98 -18.51
CA LEU A 109 -8.54 2.26 -19.77
C LEU A 109 -8.00 1.46 -20.96
N GLY A 110 -6.72 1.07 -20.93
CA GLY A 110 -6.03 0.35 -22.00
C GLY A 110 -6.11 -1.18 -21.88
N MET A 111 -6.58 -1.71 -20.76
CA MET A 111 -6.66 -3.14 -20.47
C MET A 111 -7.55 -3.91 -21.46
N VAL A 112 -8.54 -3.25 -22.05
CA VAL A 112 -9.43 -3.85 -23.05
C VAL A 112 -9.30 -3.13 -24.39
N ASP A 113 -8.88 -3.87 -25.42
CA ASP A 113 -9.02 -3.44 -26.80
C ASP A 113 -10.28 -4.08 -27.39
N ALA A 114 -11.40 -3.36 -27.27
CA ALA A 114 -12.68 -3.79 -27.80
C ALA A 114 -12.68 -4.04 -29.32
N ARG A 115 -11.74 -3.44 -30.09
CA ARG A 115 -11.64 -3.68 -31.54
C ARG A 115 -11.04 -5.05 -31.85
N LYS A 116 -10.21 -5.57 -30.96
CA LYS A 116 -9.53 -6.86 -31.10
C LYS A 116 -10.14 -7.93 -30.21
N GLU A 117 -11.21 -7.60 -29.49
CA GLU A 117 -11.80 -8.43 -28.43
C GLU A 117 -10.73 -8.99 -27.49
N LYS A 118 -9.70 -8.18 -27.23
CA LYS A 118 -8.53 -8.59 -26.48
C LYS A 118 -8.55 -7.91 -25.12
N VAL A 119 -8.50 -8.72 -24.08
CA VAL A 119 -8.12 -8.29 -22.74
C VAL A 119 -6.63 -8.56 -22.57
N TYR A 120 -5.88 -7.54 -22.16
CA TYR A 120 -4.46 -7.67 -21.83
C TYR A 120 -4.35 -8.15 -20.39
N THR A 121 -4.23 -9.47 -20.22
CA THR A 121 -4.13 -10.11 -18.90
C THR A 121 -2.91 -9.65 -18.13
N GLU A 122 -1.83 -9.26 -18.82
CA GLU A 122 -0.62 -8.75 -18.18
C GLU A 122 -0.83 -7.37 -17.54
N ILE A 123 -1.68 -6.53 -18.15
CA ILE A 123 -2.10 -5.24 -17.58
C ILE A 123 -3.01 -5.48 -16.37
N TYR A 124 -3.86 -6.50 -16.44
CA TYR A 124 -4.74 -6.89 -15.33
C TYR A 124 -3.94 -7.33 -14.11
N GLU A 125 -2.96 -8.23 -14.27
CA GLU A 125 -2.10 -8.71 -13.18
C GLU A 125 -1.31 -7.56 -12.55
N GLU A 126 -0.72 -6.66 -13.35
CA GLU A 126 0.00 -5.50 -12.82
C GLU A 126 -0.93 -4.56 -12.05
N LEU A 127 -2.15 -4.33 -12.55
CA LEU A 127 -3.11 -3.49 -11.86
C LEU A 127 -3.68 -4.12 -10.60
N GLU A 128 -3.82 -5.46 -10.54
CA GLU A 128 -4.20 -6.19 -9.33
C GLU A 128 -3.14 -6.02 -8.23
N GLU A 129 -1.86 -6.17 -8.56
CA GLU A 129 -0.75 -5.89 -7.64
C GLU A 129 -0.73 -4.42 -7.17
N LEU A 130 -1.08 -3.48 -8.07
CA LEU A 130 -1.18 -2.06 -7.75
C LEU A 130 -2.36 -1.75 -6.83
N ALA A 131 -3.50 -2.41 -7.06
CA ALA A 131 -4.73 -2.21 -6.30
C ALA A 131 -4.54 -2.63 -4.83
N MET A 132 -3.72 -3.66 -4.56
CA MET A 132 -3.34 -4.02 -3.18
C MET A 132 -2.70 -2.88 -2.37
N LYS A 133 -2.25 -1.80 -3.03
CA LYS A 133 -1.61 -0.64 -2.41
C LYS A 133 -2.45 0.64 -2.50
N ASP A 134 -3.59 0.63 -3.19
CA ASP A 134 -4.45 1.80 -3.41
C ASP A 134 -5.94 1.42 -3.41
N GLU A 135 -6.63 1.74 -2.31
CA GLU A 135 -8.07 1.45 -2.12
C GLU A 135 -8.96 2.08 -3.21
N ASN A 136 -8.61 3.26 -3.73
CA ASN A 136 -9.42 3.90 -4.78
C ASN A 136 -9.33 3.14 -6.10
N LEU A 137 -8.19 2.50 -6.35
CA LEU A 137 -7.99 1.68 -7.53
C LEU A 137 -8.82 0.39 -7.42
N ILE A 138 -8.89 -0.22 -6.23
CA ILE A 138 -9.76 -1.38 -5.95
C ILE A 138 -11.22 -1.07 -6.28
N ASP A 139 -11.75 0.05 -5.77
CA ASP A 139 -13.15 0.43 -5.99
C ASP A 139 -13.45 0.69 -7.48
N ALA A 140 -12.53 1.37 -8.18
CA ALA A 140 -12.64 1.60 -9.61
C ALA A 140 -12.58 0.30 -10.41
N PHE A 141 -11.75 -0.66 -9.99
CA PHE A 141 -11.68 -2.01 -10.56
C PHE A 141 -12.98 -2.76 -10.39
N GLY A 142 -13.49 -2.85 -9.16
CA GLY A 142 -14.75 -3.55 -8.86
C GLY A 142 -15.92 -2.98 -9.65
N THR A 143 -16.00 -1.65 -9.76
CA THR A 143 -17.04 -0.98 -10.55
C THR A 143 -16.89 -1.24 -12.05
N TRP A 144 -15.67 -1.16 -12.58
CA TRP A 144 -15.40 -1.38 -14.00
C TRP A 144 -15.73 -2.81 -14.42
N GLU A 145 -15.42 -3.79 -13.56
CA GLU A 145 -15.68 -5.20 -13.77
C GLU A 145 -17.18 -5.53 -13.66
N GLU A 146 -17.88 -4.93 -12.70
CA GLU A 146 -19.35 -5.03 -12.61
C GLU A 146 -20.05 -4.51 -13.86
N LEU A 147 -19.53 -3.43 -14.47
CA LEU A 147 -20.06 -2.87 -15.71
C LEU A 147 -19.71 -3.69 -16.96
N SER A 148 -18.74 -4.60 -16.86
CA SER A 148 -18.09 -5.25 -18.02
C SER A 148 -18.35 -6.76 -18.12
N GLN A 149 -19.14 -7.37 -17.21
CA GLN A 149 -19.35 -8.83 -17.16
C GLN A 149 -20.79 -9.33 -17.37
N THR A 150 -20.90 -10.59 -17.82
CA THR A 150 -22.09 -11.47 -17.70
C THR A 150 -22.02 -12.29 -16.39
N PRO A 151 -23.14 -12.79 -15.84
CA PRO A 151 -23.21 -13.35 -14.47
C PRO A 151 -22.22 -14.49 -14.14
N GLU A 152 -21.83 -15.30 -15.11
CA GLU A 152 -21.02 -16.50 -14.92
C GLU A 152 -19.52 -16.19 -14.71
N THR A 153 -19.01 -15.13 -15.34
CA THR A 153 -17.61 -14.68 -15.17
C THR A 153 -17.41 -14.03 -13.79
N ARG A 154 -18.48 -13.46 -13.22
CA ARG A 154 -18.46 -12.74 -11.93
C ARG A 154 -18.20 -13.72 -10.80
N PHE A 155 -18.83 -14.89 -10.87
CA PHE A 155 -18.66 -15.96 -9.91
C PHE A 155 -17.22 -16.53 -9.90
N ALA A 156 -16.60 -16.72 -11.07
CA ALA A 156 -15.23 -17.25 -11.15
C ALA A 156 -14.20 -16.30 -10.54
N TYR A 157 -14.39 -14.99 -10.70
CA TYR A 157 -13.55 -13.96 -10.09
C TYR A 157 -13.81 -13.82 -8.59
N GLU A 158 -15.07 -13.72 -8.15
CA GLU A 158 -15.43 -13.67 -6.72
C GLU A 158 -14.85 -14.88 -5.96
N MET A 159 -14.87 -16.07 -6.58
CA MET A 159 -14.26 -17.27 -6.01
C MET A 159 -12.72 -17.20 -5.93
N ARG A 160 -12.06 -16.54 -6.89
CA ARG A 160 -10.60 -16.36 -6.91
C ARG A 160 -10.17 -15.31 -5.89
N LEU A 161 -10.85 -14.17 -5.83
CA LEU A 161 -10.62 -13.13 -4.84
C LEU A 161 -10.83 -13.67 -3.42
N LYS A 162 -11.90 -14.44 -3.22
CA LYS A 162 -12.15 -15.15 -1.96
C LYS A 162 -11.02 -16.12 -1.62
N ALA A 163 -10.50 -16.88 -2.58
CA ALA A 163 -9.39 -17.81 -2.33
C ALA A 163 -8.10 -17.09 -1.91
N ILE A 164 -7.82 -15.91 -2.47
CA ILE A 164 -6.67 -15.08 -2.09
C ILE A 164 -6.86 -14.54 -0.66
N ILE A 165 -8.04 -13.98 -0.37
CA ILE A 165 -8.38 -13.47 0.97
C ILE A 165 -8.31 -14.60 2.02
N ASP A 166 -8.83 -15.79 1.71
CA ASP A 166 -8.79 -16.96 2.58
C ASP A 166 -7.36 -17.49 2.80
N ASP A 167 -6.44 -17.30 1.84
CA ASP A 167 -5.02 -17.67 1.97
C ASP A 167 -4.25 -16.67 2.84
N GLU A 168 -4.48 -15.37 2.65
CA GLU A 168 -3.91 -14.32 3.50
C GLU A 168 -4.40 -14.42 4.95
N ALA A 169 -5.70 -14.66 5.15
CA ALA A 169 -6.27 -14.92 6.47
C ALA A 169 -5.60 -16.13 7.14
N ARG A 170 -5.40 -17.23 6.40
CA ARG A 170 -4.68 -18.41 6.90
C ARG A 170 -3.25 -18.08 7.34
N LEU A 171 -2.53 -17.26 6.56
CA LEU A 171 -1.16 -16.86 6.88
C LEU A 171 -1.10 -15.94 8.10
N SER A 172 -2.07 -15.02 8.23
CA SER A 172 -2.22 -14.16 9.40
C SER A 172 -2.53 -14.96 10.66
N ASP A 173 -3.52 -15.86 10.59
CA ASP A 173 -3.92 -16.73 11.71
C ASP A 173 -2.78 -17.65 12.14
N ALA A 174 -2.00 -18.18 11.18
CA ALA A 174 -0.84 -19.01 11.48
C ALA A 174 0.25 -18.21 12.21
N LYS A 175 0.45 -16.93 11.85
CA LYS A 175 1.40 -16.04 12.50
C LYS A 175 0.94 -15.66 13.91
N GLU A 176 -0.34 -15.35 14.08
CA GLU A 176 -0.93 -15.01 15.38
C GLU A 176 -0.90 -16.21 16.33
N SER A 177 -1.33 -17.39 15.87
CA SER A 177 -1.27 -18.64 16.66
C SER A 177 0.17 -19.03 17.04
N SER A 178 1.14 -18.79 16.15
CA SER A 178 2.56 -19.04 16.47
C SER A 178 3.09 -18.06 17.52
N LEU A 179 2.65 -16.81 17.46
CA LEU A 179 3.01 -15.80 18.46
C LEU A 179 2.37 -16.10 19.82
N GLU A 180 1.08 -16.46 19.85
CA GLU A 180 0.39 -16.88 21.07
C GLU A 180 1.07 -18.07 21.73
N LYS A 181 1.39 -19.12 20.97
CA LYS A 181 2.15 -20.28 21.48
C LYS A 181 3.52 -19.88 22.02
N GLY A 182 4.22 -18.98 21.34
CA GLY A 182 5.51 -18.46 21.82
C GLY A 182 5.40 -17.69 23.14
N ILE A 183 4.35 -16.88 23.30
CA ILE A 183 4.08 -16.15 24.55
C ILE A 183 3.69 -17.11 25.67
N GLU A 184 2.86 -18.11 25.39
CA GLU A 184 2.42 -19.10 26.36
C GLU A 184 3.59 -19.95 26.87
N MET A 185 4.41 -20.49 25.95
CA MET A 185 5.64 -21.21 26.31
C MET A 185 6.60 -20.33 27.12
N GLY A 186 6.81 -19.07 26.71
CA GLY A 186 7.67 -18.15 27.46
C GLY A 186 7.14 -17.81 28.87
N LYS A 187 5.81 -17.77 29.05
CA LYS A 187 5.21 -17.60 30.38
C LYS A 187 5.38 -18.84 31.25
N GLU A 188 5.16 -20.03 30.71
CA GLU A 188 5.34 -21.28 31.44
C GLU A 188 6.80 -21.46 31.89
N GLU A 189 7.76 -21.29 30.97
CA GLU A 189 9.19 -21.35 31.29
C GLU A 189 9.57 -20.29 32.33
N GLY A 190 9.05 -19.06 32.20
CA GLY A 190 9.29 -18.00 33.18
C GLY A 190 8.75 -18.31 34.58
N ILE A 191 7.56 -18.92 34.67
CA ILE A 191 6.96 -19.34 35.95
C ILE A 191 7.77 -20.48 36.58
N GLU A 192 8.22 -21.45 35.77
CA GLU A 192 9.00 -22.58 36.27
C GLU A 192 10.38 -22.14 36.78
N ILE A 193 11.10 -21.32 36.01
CA ILE A 193 12.38 -20.72 36.42
C ILE A 193 12.19 -19.89 37.70
N GLY A 194 11.16 -19.04 37.74
CA GLY A 194 10.86 -18.21 38.92
C GLY A 194 10.55 -19.04 40.17
N ARG A 195 9.85 -20.17 40.00
CA ARG A 195 9.52 -21.09 41.10
C ARG A 195 10.75 -21.83 41.61
N GLU A 196 11.66 -22.27 40.73
CA GLU A 196 12.90 -22.93 41.15
C GLU A 196 13.85 -21.94 41.85
N LEU A 197 14.05 -20.75 41.29
CA LEU A 197 14.83 -19.69 41.95
C LEU A 197 14.25 -19.31 43.31
N GLY A 198 12.93 -19.11 43.41
CA GLY A 198 12.28 -18.77 44.68
C GLY A 198 12.39 -19.88 45.73
N LYS A 199 12.39 -21.15 45.33
CA LYS A 199 12.67 -22.26 46.26
C LYS A 199 14.12 -22.29 46.72
N GLU A 200 15.07 -22.00 45.83
CA GLU A 200 16.48 -21.93 46.20
C GLU A 200 16.76 -20.77 47.16
N GLU A 201 16.25 -19.58 46.85
CA GLU A 201 16.35 -18.42 47.74
C GLU A 201 15.71 -18.71 49.10
N GLY A 202 14.49 -19.28 49.12
CA GLY A 202 13.83 -19.65 50.37
C GLY A 202 14.61 -20.67 51.19
N ARG A 203 15.17 -21.72 50.56
CA ARG A 203 16.04 -22.70 51.26
C ARG A 203 17.31 -22.04 51.81
N HIS A 204 17.87 -21.09 51.07
CA HIS A 204 19.06 -20.36 51.50
C HIS A 204 18.75 -19.43 52.68
N GLU A 205 17.65 -18.68 52.62
CA GLU A 205 17.17 -17.83 53.74
C GLU A 205 16.87 -18.66 54.99
N GLU A 206 16.26 -19.84 54.84
CA GLU A 206 15.93 -20.73 55.95
C GLU A 206 17.21 -21.29 56.60
N ARG A 207 18.23 -21.65 55.81
CA ARG A 207 19.56 -22.04 56.32
C ARG A 207 20.24 -20.90 57.07
N LEU A 208 20.18 -19.67 56.55
CA LEU A 208 20.73 -18.49 57.23
C LEU A 208 20.01 -18.21 58.55
N GLN A 209 18.68 -18.32 58.58
CA GLN A 209 17.91 -18.12 59.81
C GLN A 209 18.20 -19.19 60.85
N LEU A 210 18.32 -20.45 60.42
CA LEU A 210 18.70 -21.57 61.28
C LEU A 210 20.11 -21.38 61.85
N ALA A 211 21.06 -20.93 61.03
CA ALA A 211 22.42 -20.60 61.47
C ALA A 211 22.44 -19.48 62.52
N LYS A 212 21.66 -18.39 62.32
CA LYS A 212 21.50 -17.32 63.33
C LYS A 212 20.96 -17.85 64.65
N ASN A 213 19.96 -18.73 64.60
CA ASN A 213 19.38 -19.34 65.81
C ASN A 213 20.42 -20.21 66.55
N PHE A 214 21.21 -21.01 65.84
CA PHE A 214 22.26 -21.82 66.47
C PHE A 214 23.42 -20.98 67.02
N LEU A 215 23.82 -19.91 66.32
CA LEU A 215 24.81 -18.94 66.82
C LEU A 215 24.34 -18.27 68.11
N ALA A 216 23.06 -17.88 68.20
CA ALA A 216 22.47 -17.33 69.41
C ALA A 216 22.46 -18.34 70.58
N LEU A 217 22.34 -19.64 70.28
CA LEU A 217 22.42 -20.74 71.25
C LEU A 217 23.86 -21.18 71.58
N HIS A 218 24.87 -20.48 71.06
CA HIS A 218 26.30 -20.72 71.33
C HIS A 218 26.79 -22.11 70.89
N VAL A 219 26.16 -22.68 69.86
CA VAL A 219 26.62 -23.92 69.21
C VAL A 219 27.92 -23.63 68.44
N ASP A 220 28.85 -24.59 68.40
CA ASP A 220 30.13 -24.44 67.70
C ASP A 220 29.95 -24.38 66.18
N LEU A 221 30.87 -23.67 65.51
CA LEU A 221 30.80 -23.39 64.08
C LEU A 221 30.88 -24.65 63.19
N GLU A 222 31.59 -25.68 63.65
CA GLU A 222 31.71 -26.97 62.94
C GLU A 222 30.37 -27.71 62.90
N THR A 223 29.65 -27.73 64.02
CA THR A 223 28.31 -28.32 64.11
C THR A 223 27.28 -27.53 63.31
N ILE A 224 27.37 -26.19 63.30
CA ILE A 224 26.48 -25.33 62.50
C ILE A 224 26.73 -25.54 61.01
N GLN A 225 27.99 -25.64 60.59
CA GLN A 225 28.36 -25.95 59.21
C GLN A 225 27.79 -27.30 58.77
N GLN A 226 27.92 -28.35 59.59
CA GLN A 226 27.34 -29.66 59.28
C GLN A 226 25.79 -29.63 59.20
N ALA A 227 25.13 -28.85 60.07
CA ALA A 227 23.67 -28.79 60.12
C ALA A 227 23.03 -27.94 59.00
N THR A 228 23.69 -26.87 58.58
CA THR A 228 23.13 -25.88 57.64
C THR A 228 23.71 -25.98 56.23
N GLY A 229 24.89 -26.59 56.08
CA GLY A 229 25.62 -26.68 54.82
C GLY A 229 26.22 -25.35 54.33
N LEU A 230 26.20 -24.30 55.17
CA LEU A 230 26.85 -23.01 54.88
C LEU A 230 28.36 -23.11 55.08
N SER A 231 29.12 -22.33 54.31
CA SER A 231 30.57 -22.25 54.43
C SER A 231 30.99 -21.53 55.73
N ILE A 232 32.22 -21.80 56.20
CA ILE A 232 32.77 -21.13 57.39
C ILE A 232 32.82 -19.61 57.18
N ASP A 233 33.19 -19.16 55.98
CA ASP A 233 33.26 -17.74 55.63
C ASP A 233 31.87 -17.06 55.74
N GLU A 234 30.80 -17.71 55.28
CA GLU A 234 29.43 -17.22 55.41
C GLU A 234 28.98 -17.14 56.88
N LEU A 235 29.33 -18.14 57.69
CA LEU A 235 29.01 -18.16 59.12
C LEU A 235 29.78 -17.09 59.91
N GLU A 236 31.05 -16.85 59.57
CA GLU A 236 31.85 -15.77 60.16
C GLU A 236 31.33 -14.38 59.78
N GLN A 237 30.90 -14.19 58.53
CA GLN A 237 30.24 -12.96 58.11
C GLN A 237 28.93 -12.74 58.84
N LEU A 238 28.11 -13.79 59.01
CA LEU A 238 26.88 -13.74 59.79
C LEU A 238 27.15 -13.32 61.24
N LYS A 239 28.16 -13.91 61.86
CA LYS A 239 28.58 -13.63 63.24
C LYS A 239 29.11 -12.21 63.43
N ARG A 240 29.69 -11.59 62.39
CA ARG A 240 30.11 -10.17 62.41
C ARG A 240 28.95 -9.18 62.29
N HIS A 241 27.81 -9.60 61.76
CA HIS A 241 26.63 -8.76 61.51
C HIS A 241 25.47 -9.02 62.48
N MET A 242 25.68 -9.88 63.48
CA MET A 242 24.78 -10.09 64.64
C MET A 242 25.22 -9.23 65.81
#